data_AF-A0A5C8CVW9-F1
#
_entry.id   AF-A0A5C8CVW9-F1
#
_cell.length_a   1.000
_cell.length_b   1.000
_cell.length_c   1.000
_cell.angle_alpha   90.00
_cell.angle_beta   90.00
_cell.angle_gamma   90.00
#
_symmetry.space_group_name_H-M   'P 1'
#
loop_
_entity.id
_entity.type
_entity.pdbx_description
1 polymer ?
#
loop_
_entity_poly.entity_id
_entity_poly.type
_entity_poly.pdbx_seq_one_letter_code
_entity_poly.pdbx_strand_id
1 'polypeptide(L)'
;MTHTIIIALAVFIVILTILSIYGVIPALRIVPDDTKFDFMRFRRISFPISALLTLLAIGLYFVHGLNFGIDFKGGTLLEIQTKSGPADIAALRSQLTTLNFGDVQLQQFGGPSDVLIRIAEQPGGDQAQQAAVQKVRQLFGDSVEYRRVEVVGPRVSSELLAFGTVGLMLAIMGIFIYLWFRFEWQFSLGAMIANVHDIVLTLGFMSITQIEFDLTSIAALLTILGYSLNDTVVIYDRIREMLRRYKKMSIADLLNISVNSTLSRSVITHVTVTLAL
;
A
#
# COMPACT_ATOMS: atom_id res chain seq x y z
N MET A 1 9.41 21.99 -17.52
CA MET A 1 9.66 21.91 -16.07
C MET A 1 10.27 20.57 -15.63
N THR A 2 9.88 19.43 -16.21
CA THR A 2 10.40 18.10 -15.83
C THR A 2 11.91 17.94 -16.08
N HIS A 3 12.43 18.35 -17.24
CA HIS A 3 13.86 18.25 -17.55
C HIS A 3 14.76 19.10 -16.62
N THR A 4 14.31 20.31 -16.29
CA THR A 4 15.05 21.21 -15.37
C THR A 4 15.09 20.66 -13.94
N ILE A 5 14.03 20.00 -13.50
CA ILE A 5 13.99 19.34 -12.18
C ILE A 5 14.94 18.14 -12.14
N ILE A 6 14.95 17.30 -13.18
CA ILE A 6 15.84 16.14 -13.26
C ILE A 6 17.31 16.58 -13.25
N ILE A 7 17.65 17.61 -14.04
CA ILE A 7 19.01 18.15 -14.09
C ILE A 7 19.40 18.75 -12.74
N ALA A 8 18.51 19.51 -12.09
CA ALA A 8 18.77 20.08 -10.78
C ALA A 8 19.00 18.99 -9.71
N LEU A 9 18.21 17.92 -9.73
CA LEU A 9 18.37 16.78 -8.82
C LEU A 9 19.69 16.06 -9.06
N ALA A 10 20.05 15.81 -10.33
CA ALA A 10 21.32 15.18 -10.68
C ALA A 10 22.52 16.02 -10.21
N VAL A 11 22.48 17.33 -10.44
CA VAL A 11 23.52 18.26 -9.96
C VAL A 11 23.59 18.25 -8.43
N PHE A 12 22.45 18.26 -7.75
CA PHE A 12 22.40 18.20 -6.29
C PHE A 12 23.00 16.91 -5.73
N ILE A 13 22.69 15.75 -6.33
CA ILE A 13 23.26 14.45 -5.95
C ILE A 13 24.77 14.43 -6.16
N VAL A 14 25.25 14.96 -7.29
CA VAL A 14 26.69 15.06 -7.57
C VAL A 14 27.39 15.95 -6.55
N ILE A 15 26.82 17.11 -6.22
CA ILE A 15 27.35 18.02 -5.19
C ILE A 15 27.41 17.32 -3.82
N LEU A 16 26.33 16.65 -3.40
CA LEU A 16 26.30 15.90 -2.14
C LEU A 16 27.35 14.77 -2.12
N THR A 17 27.51 14.07 -3.24
CA THR A 17 28.51 13.00 -3.38
C THR A 17 29.92 13.56 -3.23
N ILE A 18 30.21 14.67 -3.90
CA ILE A 18 31.51 15.36 -3.80
C ILE A 18 31.75 15.83 -2.37
N LEU A 19 30.77 16.50 -1.74
CA LEU A 19 30.87 16.98 -0.36
C LEU A 19 31.07 15.83 0.66
N SER A 20 30.46 14.67 0.41
CA SER A 20 30.67 13.48 1.22
C SER A 20 32.08 12.90 1.04
N ILE A 21 32.60 12.84 -0.19
CA ILE A 21 33.96 12.37 -0.48
C ILE A 21 35.01 13.26 0.21
N TYR A 22 34.80 14.57 0.21
CA TYR A 22 35.69 15.53 0.88
C TYR A 22 35.47 15.63 2.40
N GLY A 23 34.61 14.78 2.98
CA GLY A 23 34.37 14.72 4.42
C GLY A 23 33.65 15.94 5.01
N VAL A 24 33.07 16.80 4.16
CA VAL A 24 32.30 17.98 4.59
C VAL A 24 30.94 17.56 5.16
N ILE A 25 30.37 16.47 4.63
CA ILE A 25 29.13 15.86 5.14
C ILE A 25 29.47 14.44 5.59
N PRO A 26 29.31 14.10 6.89
CA PRO A 26 29.49 12.73 7.34
C PRO A 26 28.45 11.83 6.68
N ALA A 27 28.85 10.63 6.26
CA ALA A 27 27.91 9.62 5.81
C ALA A 27 26.86 9.39 6.91
N LEU A 28 25.58 9.33 6.53
CA LEU A 28 24.48 9.16 7.47
C LEU A 28 24.60 7.78 8.16
N ARG A 29 25.12 7.76 9.39
CA ARG A 29 25.33 6.53 10.19
C ARG A 29 24.14 6.32 11.12
N ILE A 30 23.05 5.75 10.60
CA ILE A 30 21.87 5.42 11.41
C ILE A 30 22.14 4.18 12.30
N VAL A 31 22.89 3.21 11.79
CA VAL A 31 23.23 1.96 12.48
C VAL A 31 24.75 1.83 12.62
N PRO A 32 25.30 1.56 13.82
CA PRO A 32 26.73 1.31 14.02
C PRO A 32 27.24 0.08 13.26
N ASP A 33 28.47 0.14 12.74
CA ASP A 33 29.05 -0.91 11.88
C ASP A 33 29.30 -2.27 12.58
N ASP A 34 29.39 -2.30 13.93
CA ASP A 34 29.58 -3.53 14.73
C ASP A 34 28.38 -3.83 15.64
N THR A 35 27.18 -3.68 15.10
CA THR A 35 25.95 -4.00 15.82
C THR A 35 25.81 -5.53 16.02
N LYS A 36 25.52 -5.97 17.25
CA LYS A 36 25.40 -7.39 17.63
C LYS A 36 24.07 -7.68 18.31
N PHE A 37 22.97 -7.45 17.60
CA PHE A 37 21.64 -7.81 18.09
C PHE A 37 21.37 -9.31 17.92
N ASP A 38 20.83 -9.95 18.96
CA ASP A 38 20.40 -11.34 18.92
C ASP A 38 18.93 -11.45 18.46
N PHE A 39 18.71 -11.34 17.15
CA PHE A 39 17.40 -11.50 16.52
C PHE A 39 16.81 -12.89 16.76
N MET A 40 17.65 -13.92 16.79
CA MET A 40 17.20 -15.31 16.96
C MET A 40 16.65 -15.61 18.36
N ARG A 41 17.00 -14.82 19.38
CA ARG A 41 16.36 -14.87 20.70
C ARG A 41 14.92 -14.34 20.65
N PHE A 42 14.66 -13.29 19.88
CA PHE A 42 13.34 -12.67 19.78
C PHE A 42 12.31 -13.49 18.99
N ARG A 43 12.74 -14.47 18.16
CA ARG A 43 11.82 -15.31 17.38
C ARG A 43 10.73 -16.00 18.21
N ARG A 44 11.02 -16.34 19.47
CA ARG A 44 10.07 -17.00 20.38
C ARG A 44 8.89 -16.09 20.76
N ILE A 45 9.05 -14.78 20.59
CA ILE A 45 8.04 -13.77 20.89
C ILE A 45 7.47 -13.22 19.57
N SER A 46 8.32 -12.89 18.60
CA SER A 46 7.88 -12.27 17.35
C SER A 46 7.05 -13.22 16.48
N PHE A 47 7.40 -14.50 16.38
CA PHE A 47 6.64 -15.44 15.53
C PHE A 47 5.22 -15.69 16.06
N PRO A 48 4.99 -15.97 17.36
CA PRO A 48 3.63 -16.09 17.87
C PRO A 48 2.81 -14.81 17.76
N ILE A 49 3.41 -13.64 18.00
CA ILE A 49 2.72 -12.35 17.87
C ILE A 49 2.33 -12.10 16.41
N SER A 50 3.27 -12.28 15.47
CA SER A 50 3.01 -12.15 14.04
C SER A 50 1.90 -13.10 13.59
N ALA A 51 1.97 -14.38 13.98
CA ALA A 51 0.92 -15.36 13.66
C ALA A 51 -0.45 -14.96 14.24
N LEU A 52 -0.48 -14.47 15.49
CA LEU A 52 -1.70 -13.98 16.12
C LEU A 52 -2.27 -12.78 15.36
N LEU A 53 -1.44 -11.80 14.99
CA LEU A 53 -1.86 -10.63 14.23
C LEU A 53 -2.39 -11.02 12.85
N THR A 54 -1.75 -11.99 12.17
CA THR A 54 -2.25 -12.53 10.90
C THR A 54 -3.61 -13.19 11.06
N LEU A 55 -3.80 -14.02 12.10
CA LEU A 55 -5.10 -14.64 12.37
C LEU A 55 -6.18 -13.60 12.70
N LEU A 56 -5.84 -12.56 13.47
CA LEU A 56 -6.73 -11.44 13.76
C LEU A 56 -7.09 -10.67 12.48
N ALA A 57 -6.12 -10.38 11.62
CA ALA A 57 -6.35 -9.70 10.34
C ALA A 57 -7.29 -10.51 9.43
N ILE A 58 -7.09 -11.83 9.34
CA ILE A 58 -7.99 -12.72 8.61
C ILE A 58 -9.40 -12.71 9.24
N GLY A 59 -9.50 -12.80 10.56
CA GLY A 59 -10.78 -12.75 11.26
C GLY A 59 -11.51 -11.42 11.03
N LEU A 60 -10.79 -10.29 11.09
CA LEU A 60 -11.34 -8.96 10.82
C LEU A 60 -11.87 -8.83 9.40
N TYR A 61 -11.15 -9.38 8.41
CA TYR A 61 -11.62 -9.42 7.03
C TYR A 61 -12.99 -10.11 6.89
N PHE A 62 -13.21 -11.25 7.57
CA PHE A 62 -14.50 -11.94 7.50
C PHE A 62 -15.63 -11.24 8.28
N VAL A 63 -15.31 -10.44 9.31
CA VAL A 63 -16.31 -9.74 10.14
C VAL A 63 -16.68 -8.37 9.56
N HIS A 64 -15.68 -7.57 9.17
CA HIS A 64 -15.86 -6.19 8.72
C HIS A 64 -15.79 -6.05 7.19
N GLY A 65 -15.18 -7.00 6.49
CA GLY A 65 -14.94 -6.90 5.06
C GLY A 65 -13.93 -5.80 4.71
N LEU A 66 -13.80 -5.54 3.41
CA LEU A 66 -13.07 -4.39 2.87
C LEU A 66 -14.07 -3.37 2.32
N ASN A 67 -13.74 -2.09 2.47
CA ASN A 67 -14.52 -1.00 1.88
C ASN A 67 -14.17 -0.86 0.39
N PHE A 68 -14.68 -1.76 -0.45
CA PHE A 68 -14.42 -1.70 -1.89
C PHE A 68 -14.92 -0.38 -2.50
N GLY A 69 -14.06 0.24 -3.29
CA GLY A 69 -14.34 1.46 -4.03
C GLY A 69 -15.13 1.24 -5.32
N ILE A 70 -15.40 2.34 -6.01
CA ILE A 70 -16.20 2.33 -7.25
C ILE A 70 -15.54 1.54 -8.38
N ASP A 71 -14.21 1.40 -8.37
CA ASP A 71 -13.46 0.59 -9.34
C ASP A 71 -13.85 -0.89 -9.30
N PHE A 72 -14.30 -1.40 -8.15
CA PHE A 72 -14.65 -2.81 -7.96
C PHE A 72 -16.14 -3.05 -7.73
N LYS A 73 -16.84 -2.10 -7.10
CA LYS A 73 -18.29 -2.18 -6.90
C LYS A 73 -19.11 -1.59 -8.05
N GLY A 74 -18.49 -0.78 -8.92
CA GLY A 74 -19.22 0.10 -9.83
C GLY A 74 -19.91 1.24 -9.07
N GLY A 75 -20.33 2.27 -9.80
CA GLY A 75 -21.02 3.42 -9.23
C GLY A 75 -20.46 4.76 -9.67
N THR A 76 -20.79 5.77 -8.89
CA THR A 76 -20.42 7.16 -9.15
C THR A 76 -19.74 7.74 -7.92
N LEU A 77 -18.59 8.39 -8.13
CA LEU A 77 -17.86 9.15 -7.13
C LEU A 77 -17.88 10.63 -7.52
N LEU A 78 -18.35 11.49 -6.62
CA LEU A 78 -18.31 12.94 -6.78
C LEU A 78 -17.49 13.55 -5.64
N GLU A 79 -16.49 14.32 -5.99
CA GLU A 79 -15.77 15.19 -5.07
C GLU A 79 -16.34 16.59 -5.20
N ILE A 80 -17.00 17.05 -4.15
CA ILE A 80 -17.62 18.37 -4.09
C ILE A 80 -16.94 19.22 -3.02
N GLN A 81 -16.82 20.50 -3.30
CA GLN A 81 -16.44 21.51 -2.32
C GLN A 81 -17.61 22.45 -2.05
N THR A 82 -17.95 22.64 -0.78
CA THR A 82 -19.01 23.56 -0.37
C THR A 82 -18.48 24.99 -0.38
N LYS A 83 -19.20 25.92 -1.04
CA LYS A 83 -18.78 27.33 -1.13
C LYS A 83 -19.07 28.14 0.14
N SER A 84 -19.98 27.65 0.98
CA SER A 84 -20.58 28.39 2.11
C SER A 84 -19.91 28.14 3.47
N GLY A 85 -18.81 27.38 3.53
CA GLY A 85 -18.13 27.01 4.78
C GLY A 85 -17.96 25.50 4.97
N PRO A 86 -17.78 25.00 6.21
CA PRO A 86 -17.64 23.57 6.47
C PRO A 86 -18.89 22.81 6.04
N ALA A 87 -18.70 21.65 5.43
CA ALA A 87 -19.77 20.87 4.85
C ALA A 87 -20.59 20.15 5.93
N ASP A 88 -21.90 20.39 5.92
CA ASP A 88 -22.84 19.63 6.75
C ASP A 88 -23.21 18.32 6.05
N ILE A 89 -22.50 17.24 6.43
CA ILE A 89 -22.71 15.90 5.89
C ILE A 89 -24.14 15.41 6.13
N ALA A 90 -24.76 15.77 7.27
CA ALA A 90 -26.11 15.31 7.60
C ALA A 90 -27.14 15.96 6.68
N ALA A 91 -27.01 17.27 6.45
CA ALA A 91 -27.85 18.00 5.50
C ALA A 91 -27.67 17.44 4.07
N LEU A 92 -26.43 17.29 3.60
CA LEU A 92 -26.14 16.74 2.26
C LEU A 92 -26.70 15.32 2.09
N ARG A 93 -26.56 14.45 3.10
CA ARG A 93 -27.12 13.09 3.09
C ARG A 93 -28.63 13.12 3.02
N SER A 94 -29.29 13.97 3.79
CA SER A 94 -30.76 14.09 3.79
C SER A 94 -31.29 14.49 2.41
N GLN A 95 -30.64 15.43 1.73
CA GLN A 95 -31.02 15.87 0.39
C GLN A 95 -30.80 14.76 -0.65
N LEU A 96 -29.68 14.04 -0.59
CA LEU A 96 -29.39 12.92 -1.50
C LEU A 96 -30.34 11.74 -1.30
N THR A 97 -30.83 11.52 -0.08
CA THR A 97 -31.80 10.46 0.21
C THR A 97 -33.13 10.68 -0.54
N THR A 98 -33.48 11.94 -0.84
CA THR A 98 -34.70 12.26 -1.62
C THR A 98 -34.66 11.75 -3.07
N LEU A 99 -33.45 11.53 -3.62
CA LEU A 99 -33.25 11.06 -4.99
C LEU A 99 -33.36 9.53 -5.13
N ASN A 100 -33.47 8.82 -4.00
CA ASN A 100 -33.67 7.37 -3.91
C ASN A 100 -32.62 6.54 -4.69
N PHE A 101 -31.34 6.91 -4.56
CA PHE A 101 -30.22 6.21 -5.19
C PHE A 101 -29.83 4.89 -4.49
N GLY A 102 -30.52 4.51 -3.41
CA GLY A 102 -30.13 3.40 -2.55
C GLY A 102 -29.02 3.80 -1.59
N ASP A 103 -27.94 3.02 -1.53
CA ASP A 103 -26.82 3.26 -0.61
C ASP A 103 -25.94 4.43 -1.10
N VAL A 104 -25.85 5.48 -0.28
CA VAL A 104 -25.06 6.68 -0.55
C VAL A 104 -24.15 6.94 0.64
N GLN A 105 -22.85 6.91 0.39
CA GLN A 105 -21.83 7.16 1.40
C GLN A 105 -21.28 8.57 1.21
N LEU A 106 -21.19 9.31 2.31
CA LEU A 106 -20.60 10.65 2.34
C LEU A 106 -19.48 10.65 3.36
N GLN A 107 -18.31 11.14 2.94
CA GLN A 107 -17.11 11.23 3.76
C GLN A 107 -16.40 12.56 3.51
N GLN A 108 -15.90 13.19 4.57
CA GLN A 108 -15.02 14.36 4.41
C GLN A 108 -13.66 13.93 3.87
N PHE A 109 -13.13 14.67 2.90
CA PHE A 109 -11.87 14.34 2.23
C PHE A 109 -11.02 15.59 2.03
N GLY A 110 -9.78 15.60 2.53
CA GLY A 110 -8.86 16.74 2.39
C GLY A 110 -9.11 17.88 3.39
N GLY A 111 -10.32 18.46 3.42
CA GLY A 111 -10.65 19.61 4.28
C GLY A 111 -12.09 19.65 4.78
N PRO A 112 -12.44 20.59 5.69
CA PRO A 112 -13.77 20.66 6.31
C PRO A 112 -14.90 20.96 5.33
N SER A 113 -14.60 21.60 4.19
CA SER A 113 -15.55 21.97 3.13
C SER A 113 -15.61 20.95 1.98
N ASP A 114 -14.71 19.98 1.96
CA ASP A 114 -14.53 19.03 0.86
C ASP A 114 -15.17 17.69 1.25
N VAL A 115 -16.10 17.22 0.41
CA VAL A 115 -16.88 16.01 0.65
C VAL A 115 -16.82 15.10 -0.56
N LEU A 116 -16.50 13.85 -0.28
CA LEU A 116 -16.58 12.73 -1.20
C LEU A 116 -17.98 12.10 -1.07
N ILE A 117 -18.73 12.10 -2.18
CA ILE A 117 -20.03 11.43 -2.29
C ILE A 117 -19.83 10.20 -3.15
N ARG A 118 -20.13 9.03 -2.59
CA ARG A 118 -20.14 7.76 -3.32
C ARG A 118 -21.57 7.26 -3.44
N ILE A 119 -22.00 7.05 -4.67
CA ILE A 119 -23.33 6.55 -5.01
C ILE A 119 -23.15 5.13 -5.54
N ALA A 120 -23.87 4.19 -4.96
CA ALA A 120 -23.87 2.79 -5.39
C ALA A 120 -24.32 2.65 -6.84
N GLU A 121 -24.02 1.49 -7.44
CA GLU A 121 -24.37 1.22 -8.81
C GLU A 121 -25.88 1.38 -9.08
N GLN A 122 -26.24 2.15 -10.11
CA GLN A 122 -27.63 2.37 -10.50
C GLN A 122 -28.07 1.36 -11.58
N PRO A 123 -29.26 0.75 -11.44
CA PRO A 123 -29.78 -0.18 -12.43
C PRO A 123 -30.06 0.55 -13.76
N GLY A 124 -29.59 -0.03 -14.87
CA GLY A 124 -29.68 0.58 -16.21
C GLY A 124 -28.33 0.93 -16.84
N GLY A 125 -27.22 0.53 -16.22
CA GLY A 125 -25.87 0.67 -16.78
C GLY A 125 -25.40 2.12 -16.84
N ASP A 126 -24.52 2.42 -17.79
CA ASP A 126 -23.81 3.71 -17.85
C ASP A 126 -24.76 4.91 -18.00
N GLN A 127 -25.89 4.75 -18.69
CA GLN A 127 -26.90 5.81 -18.83
C GLN A 127 -27.55 6.16 -17.49
N ALA A 128 -27.85 5.16 -16.65
CA ALA A 128 -28.44 5.38 -15.34
C ALA A 128 -27.45 6.08 -14.38
N GLN A 129 -26.17 5.75 -14.47
CA GLN A 129 -25.10 6.41 -13.73
C GLN A 129 -24.97 7.89 -14.12
N GLN A 130 -24.94 8.18 -15.42
CA GLN A 130 -24.88 9.56 -15.92
C GLN A 130 -26.12 10.37 -15.49
N ALA A 131 -27.31 9.75 -15.53
CA ALA A 131 -28.53 10.38 -15.04
C ALA A 131 -28.46 10.68 -13.52
N ALA A 132 -27.83 9.80 -12.73
CA ALA A 132 -27.61 10.05 -11.31
C ALA A 132 -26.70 11.27 -11.07
N VAL A 133 -25.60 11.38 -11.81
CA VAL A 133 -24.73 12.58 -11.76
C VAL A 133 -25.52 13.85 -12.09
N GLN A 134 -26.36 13.82 -13.13
CA GLN A 134 -27.17 14.98 -13.53
C GLN A 134 -28.17 15.39 -12.45
N LYS A 135 -28.84 14.42 -11.81
CA LYS A 135 -29.75 14.67 -10.68
C LYS A 135 -29.03 15.30 -9.50
N VAL A 136 -27.83 14.83 -9.16
CA VAL A 136 -27.00 15.44 -8.10
C VAL A 136 -26.62 16.88 -8.45
N ARG A 137 -26.23 17.13 -9.71
CA ARG A 137 -25.93 18.47 -10.22
C ARG A 137 -27.13 19.40 -10.15
N GLN A 138 -28.32 18.91 -10.45
CA GLN A 138 -29.56 19.69 -10.34
C GLN A 138 -29.93 19.98 -8.89
N LEU A 139 -29.69 19.03 -7.97
CA LEU A 139 -30.03 19.16 -6.56
C LEU A 139 -29.16 20.22 -5.86
N PHE A 140 -27.84 20.15 -6.02
CA PHE A 140 -26.94 21.10 -5.36
C PHE A 140 -26.69 22.37 -6.18
N GLY A 141 -26.89 22.33 -7.51
CA GLY A 141 -26.71 23.49 -8.39
C GLY A 141 -25.35 24.18 -8.18
N ASP A 142 -25.38 25.50 -8.05
CA ASP A 142 -24.20 26.34 -7.86
C ASP A 142 -23.71 26.45 -6.39
N SER A 143 -24.39 25.80 -5.44
CA SER A 143 -24.01 25.84 -4.01
C SER A 143 -22.70 25.10 -3.72
N VAL A 144 -22.33 24.17 -4.59
CA VAL A 144 -21.12 23.36 -4.51
C VAL A 144 -20.28 23.50 -5.78
N GLU A 145 -18.98 23.32 -5.65
CA GLU A 145 -18.06 23.21 -6.76
C GLU A 145 -17.70 21.73 -6.97
N TYR A 146 -17.89 21.22 -8.18
CA TYR A 146 -17.55 19.84 -8.52
C TYR A 146 -16.09 19.78 -8.94
N ARG A 147 -15.23 19.24 -8.07
CA ARG A 147 -13.80 19.11 -8.34
C ARG A 147 -13.49 17.89 -9.20
N ARG A 148 -14.18 16.78 -8.92
CA ARG A 148 -13.97 15.51 -9.60
C ARG A 148 -15.28 14.74 -9.70
N VAL A 149 -15.53 14.14 -10.85
CA VAL A 149 -16.66 13.24 -11.06
C VAL A 149 -16.14 12.03 -11.81
N GLU A 150 -16.23 10.88 -11.19
CA GLU A 150 -15.82 9.60 -11.73
C GLU A 150 -17.02 8.67 -11.78
N VAL A 151 -17.18 7.99 -12.91
CA VAL A 151 -18.27 7.04 -13.13
C VAL A 151 -17.66 5.76 -13.63
N VAL A 152 -17.92 4.66 -12.92
CA VAL A 152 -17.46 3.33 -13.29
C VAL A 152 -18.68 2.44 -13.50
N GLY A 153 -18.82 1.92 -14.72
CA GLY A 153 -19.90 1.01 -15.07
C GLY A 153 -19.69 -0.41 -14.49
N PRO A 154 -20.78 -1.17 -14.28
CA PRO A 154 -20.74 -2.55 -13.74
C PRO A 154 -19.76 -3.44 -14.50
N ARG A 155 -19.81 -3.39 -15.83
CA ARG A 155 -18.96 -4.23 -16.68
C ARG A 155 -17.48 -3.96 -16.44
N VAL A 156 -17.10 -2.68 -16.49
CA VAL A 156 -15.71 -2.27 -16.25
C VAL A 156 -15.27 -2.67 -14.85
N SER A 157 -16.10 -2.45 -13.83
CA SER A 157 -15.74 -2.82 -12.45
C SER A 157 -15.51 -4.32 -12.25
N SER A 158 -16.33 -5.16 -12.89
CA SER A 158 -16.18 -6.62 -12.84
C SER A 158 -14.90 -7.09 -13.56
N GLU A 159 -14.55 -6.47 -14.68
CA GLU A 159 -13.32 -6.76 -15.42
C GLU A 159 -12.09 -6.30 -14.61
N LEU A 160 -12.14 -5.12 -13.98
CA LEU A 160 -11.08 -4.59 -13.12
C LEU A 160 -10.83 -5.47 -11.88
N LEU A 161 -11.89 -5.94 -11.22
CA LEU A 161 -11.76 -6.86 -10.09
C LEU A 161 -11.09 -8.17 -10.52
N ALA A 162 -11.52 -8.73 -11.65
CA ALA A 162 -10.93 -9.96 -12.19
C ALA A 162 -9.44 -9.77 -12.55
N PHE A 163 -9.11 -8.72 -13.30
CA PHE A 163 -7.72 -8.43 -13.69
C PHE A 163 -6.83 -8.07 -12.50
N GLY A 164 -7.35 -7.31 -11.53
CA GLY A 164 -6.63 -6.99 -10.29
C GLY A 164 -6.30 -8.24 -9.49
N THR A 165 -7.27 -9.13 -9.32
CA THR A 165 -7.08 -10.41 -8.60
C THR A 165 -6.08 -11.31 -9.32
N VAL A 166 -6.22 -11.48 -10.64
CA VAL A 166 -5.28 -12.28 -11.44
C VAL A 166 -3.88 -11.66 -11.41
N GLY A 167 -3.76 -10.35 -11.54
CA GLY A 167 -2.48 -9.63 -11.49
C GLY A 167 -1.74 -9.84 -10.17
N LEU A 168 -2.44 -9.74 -9.04
CA LEU A 168 -1.86 -10.02 -7.72
C LEU A 168 -1.38 -11.47 -7.59
N MET A 169 -2.19 -12.43 -8.04
CA MET A 169 -1.83 -13.85 -8.01
C MET A 169 -0.62 -14.16 -8.91
N LEU A 170 -0.57 -13.58 -10.10
CA LEU A 170 0.56 -13.71 -11.01
C LEU A 170 1.83 -13.07 -10.44
N ALA A 171 1.72 -11.93 -9.75
CA ALA A 171 2.86 -11.29 -9.09
C ALA A 171 3.43 -12.19 -7.98
N ILE A 172 2.57 -12.73 -7.10
CA ILE A 172 2.96 -13.66 -6.03
C ILE A 172 3.62 -14.92 -6.63
N MET A 173 3.03 -15.50 -7.66
CA MET A 173 3.58 -16.67 -8.35
C MET A 173 4.90 -16.36 -9.07
N GLY A 174 5.01 -15.21 -9.74
CA GLY A 174 6.22 -14.77 -10.40
C GLY A 174 7.38 -14.59 -9.42
N ILE A 175 7.11 -14.01 -8.25
CA ILE A 175 8.06 -13.92 -7.13
C ILE A 175 8.51 -15.30 -6.68
N PHE A 176 7.58 -16.24 -6.48
CA PHE A 176 7.91 -17.61 -6.08
C PHE A 176 8.87 -18.29 -7.06
N ILE A 177 8.53 -18.22 -8.34
CA ILE A 177 9.30 -18.83 -9.42
C ILE A 177 10.70 -18.19 -9.48
N TYR A 178 10.76 -16.86 -9.44
CA TYR A 178 12.03 -16.13 -9.42
C TYR A 178 12.91 -16.58 -8.25
N LEU A 179 12.35 -16.62 -7.03
CA LEU A 179 13.10 -17.01 -5.84
C LEU A 179 13.48 -18.50 -5.85
N TRP A 180 12.66 -19.37 -6.44
CA TRP A 180 13.00 -20.78 -6.60
C TRP A 180 14.15 -20.99 -7.58
N PHE A 181 14.22 -20.24 -8.69
CA PHE A 181 15.40 -20.33 -9.57
C PHE A 181 16.65 -19.67 -8.95
N ARG A 182 16.47 -18.60 -8.18
CA ARG A 182 17.59 -17.83 -7.60
C ARG A 182 18.15 -18.45 -6.31
N PHE A 183 17.31 -19.14 -5.53
CA PHE A 183 17.60 -19.68 -4.20
C PHE A 183 17.10 -21.13 -4.05
N GLU A 184 17.47 -21.81 -2.96
CA GLU A 184 16.90 -23.14 -2.68
C GLU A 184 15.39 -23.03 -2.36
N TRP A 185 14.62 -24.08 -2.62
CA TRP A 185 13.16 -24.07 -2.46
C TRP A 185 12.69 -23.68 -1.04
N GLN A 186 13.49 -23.97 0.00
CA GLN A 186 13.19 -23.58 1.39
C GLN A 186 13.18 -22.05 1.56
N PHE A 187 14.09 -21.34 0.90
CA PHE A 187 14.12 -19.88 0.92
C PHE A 187 12.90 -19.31 0.18
N SER A 188 12.56 -19.89 -0.98
CA SER A 188 11.39 -19.47 -1.75
C SER A 188 10.09 -19.61 -0.94
N LEU A 189 9.90 -20.74 -0.25
CA LEU A 189 8.74 -20.94 0.62
C LEU A 189 8.71 -19.96 1.80
N GLY A 190 9.85 -19.71 2.45
CA GLY A 190 9.94 -18.73 3.54
C GLY A 190 9.59 -17.31 3.09
N ALA A 191 10.08 -16.89 1.93
CA ALA A 191 9.76 -15.58 1.36
C ALA A 191 8.30 -15.47 0.92
N MET A 192 7.72 -16.55 0.37
CA MET A 192 6.31 -16.62 0.05
C MET A 192 5.44 -16.38 1.29
N ILE A 193 5.73 -17.06 2.40
CA ILE A 193 4.99 -16.90 3.65
C ILE A 193 5.12 -15.48 4.19
N ALA A 194 6.32 -14.89 4.14
CA ALA A 194 6.54 -13.50 4.55
C ALA A 194 5.74 -12.50 3.69
N ASN A 195 5.72 -12.67 2.36
CA ASN A 195 4.95 -11.81 1.46
C ASN A 195 3.44 -11.93 1.69
N VAL A 196 2.93 -13.16 1.88
CA VAL A 196 1.50 -13.37 2.20
C VAL A 196 1.16 -12.72 3.54
N HIS A 197 2.04 -12.86 4.54
CA HIS A 197 1.89 -12.20 5.83
C HIS A 197 1.75 -10.67 5.68
N ASP A 198 2.62 -10.04 4.88
CA ASP A 198 2.60 -8.59 4.68
C ASP A 198 1.31 -8.12 3.98
N ILE A 199 0.84 -8.86 2.97
CA ILE A 199 -0.45 -8.58 2.31
C ILE A 199 -1.60 -8.71 3.31
N VAL A 200 -1.65 -9.82 4.06
CA VAL A 200 -2.74 -10.09 5.01
C VAL A 200 -2.81 -9.03 6.09
N LEU A 201 -1.67 -8.63 6.67
CA LEU A 201 -1.65 -7.56 7.66
C LEU A 201 -2.08 -6.22 7.08
N THR A 202 -1.66 -5.90 5.84
CA THR A 202 -2.06 -4.66 5.18
C THR A 202 -3.56 -4.65 4.91
N LEU A 203 -4.13 -5.75 4.41
CA LEU A 203 -5.57 -5.89 4.21
C LEU A 203 -6.35 -5.86 5.53
N GLY A 204 -5.82 -6.47 6.59
CA GLY A 204 -6.41 -6.40 7.94
C GLY A 204 -6.44 -4.97 8.49
N PHE A 205 -5.36 -4.20 8.28
CA PHE A 205 -5.31 -2.79 8.62
C PHE A 205 -6.37 -1.99 7.84
N MET A 206 -6.46 -2.17 6.52
CA MET A 206 -7.50 -1.53 5.69
C MET A 206 -8.92 -1.92 6.10
N SER A 207 -9.12 -3.16 6.53
CA SER A 207 -10.41 -3.64 7.04
C SER A 207 -10.81 -2.94 8.34
N ILE A 208 -9.88 -2.63 9.24
CA ILE A 208 -10.19 -1.86 10.46
C ILE A 208 -10.42 -0.38 10.13
N THR A 209 -9.53 0.22 9.34
CA THR A 209 -9.58 1.66 9.07
C THR A 209 -10.67 2.05 8.07
N GLN A 210 -11.27 1.07 7.39
CA GLN A 210 -12.30 1.25 6.38
C GLN A 210 -11.88 2.22 5.26
N ILE A 211 -10.56 2.30 5.02
CA ILE A 211 -10.00 3.00 3.86
C ILE A 211 -10.50 2.30 2.59
N GLU A 212 -10.84 3.10 1.58
CA GLU A 212 -11.33 2.61 0.30
C GLU A 212 -10.31 1.67 -0.35
N PHE A 213 -10.78 0.51 -0.79
CA PHE A 213 -9.99 -0.46 -1.55
C PHE A 213 -10.34 -0.33 -3.03
N ASP A 214 -9.41 0.21 -3.81
CA ASP A 214 -9.53 0.57 -5.24
C ASP A 214 -8.29 0.12 -6.04
N LEU A 215 -8.13 0.54 -7.29
CA LEU A 215 -6.93 0.21 -8.08
C LEU A 215 -5.65 0.79 -7.48
N THR A 216 -5.72 1.96 -6.84
CA THR A 216 -4.55 2.57 -6.18
C THR A 216 -4.08 1.73 -5.00
N SER A 217 -5.01 1.09 -4.30
CA SER A 217 -4.73 0.13 -3.22
C SER A 217 -4.00 -1.11 -3.74
N ILE A 218 -4.39 -1.66 -4.90
CA ILE A 218 -3.65 -2.77 -5.53
C ILE A 218 -2.23 -2.34 -5.89
N ALA A 219 -2.05 -1.15 -6.46
CA ALA A 219 -0.74 -0.62 -6.79
C ALA A 219 0.14 -0.43 -5.54
N ALA A 220 -0.45 0.05 -4.43
CA ALA A 220 0.23 0.16 -3.14
C ALA A 220 0.66 -1.23 -2.61
N LEU A 221 -0.22 -2.24 -2.67
CA LEU A 221 0.11 -3.60 -2.26
C LEU A 221 1.25 -4.21 -3.08
N LEU A 222 1.23 -4.04 -4.41
CA LEU A 222 2.32 -4.48 -5.28
C LEU A 222 3.65 -3.76 -4.97
N THR A 223 3.57 -2.49 -4.59
CA THR A 223 4.73 -1.69 -4.18
C THR A 223 5.31 -2.21 -2.85
N ILE A 224 4.45 -2.49 -1.86
CA ILE A 224 4.85 -3.10 -0.58
C ILE A 224 5.54 -4.44 -0.83
N LEU A 225 4.97 -5.28 -1.69
CA LEU A 225 5.57 -6.57 -2.06
C LEU A 225 6.96 -6.41 -2.67
N GLY A 226 7.12 -5.44 -3.59
CA GLY A 226 8.42 -5.17 -4.22
C GLY A 226 9.49 -4.74 -3.21
N TYR A 227 9.14 -3.83 -2.29
CA TYR A 227 10.07 -3.36 -1.26
C TYR A 227 10.39 -4.44 -0.20
N SER A 228 9.39 -5.20 0.25
CA SER A 228 9.59 -6.32 1.19
C SER A 228 10.49 -7.41 0.60
N LEU A 229 10.29 -7.73 -0.68
CA LEU A 229 11.13 -8.69 -1.40
C LEU A 229 12.57 -8.21 -1.55
N ASN A 230 12.80 -6.93 -1.87
CA ASN A 230 14.15 -6.37 -2.04
C ASN A 230 15.00 -6.56 -0.78
N ASP A 231 14.42 -6.42 0.41
CA ASP A 231 15.15 -6.67 1.66
C ASP A 231 15.39 -8.17 1.88
N THR A 232 14.35 -8.99 1.68
CA THR A 232 14.41 -10.46 1.80
C THR A 232 15.53 -11.08 0.95
N VAL A 233 15.65 -10.65 -0.31
CA VAL A 233 16.68 -11.15 -1.24
C VAL A 233 18.09 -10.87 -0.73
N VAL A 234 18.33 -9.69 -0.18
CA VAL A 234 19.67 -9.31 0.31
C VAL A 234 20.03 -10.04 1.60
N ILE A 235 19.07 -10.19 2.52
CA ILE A 235 19.26 -11.01 3.72
C ILE A 235 19.56 -12.46 3.31
N TYR A 236 18.82 -13.03 2.35
CA TYR A 236 19.02 -14.40 1.90
C TYR A 236 20.36 -14.62 1.20
N ASP A 237 20.79 -13.69 0.35
CA ASP A 237 22.12 -13.75 -0.27
C ASP A 237 23.22 -13.75 0.81
N ARG A 238 23.08 -12.89 1.83
CA ARG A 238 24.02 -12.87 2.96
C ARG A 238 24.00 -14.15 3.78
N ILE A 239 22.82 -14.73 4.04
CA ILE A 239 22.71 -16.03 4.73
C ILE A 239 23.44 -17.12 3.93
N ARG A 240 23.27 -17.17 2.61
CA ARG A 240 23.95 -18.15 1.75
C ARG A 240 25.47 -17.95 1.73
N GLU A 241 25.92 -16.70 1.67
CA GLU A 241 27.34 -16.38 1.78
C GLU A 241 27.92 -16.88 3.11
N MET A 242 27.24 -16.60 4.23
CA MET A 242 27.68 -17.04 5.55
C MET A 242 27.64 -18.57 5.70
N LEU A 243 26.66 -19.26 5.12
CA LEU A 243 26.60 -20.73 5.09
C LEU A 243 27.79 -21.34 4.34
N ARG A 244 28.23 -20.71 3.25
CA ARG A 244 29.42 -21.13 2.50
C ARG A 244 30.71 -20.87 3.27
N ARG A 245 30.81 -19.75 3.98
CA ARG A 245 31.98 -19.32 4.73
C ARG A 245 32.15 -20.05 6.07
N TYR A 246 31.07 -20.26 6.81
CA TYR A 246 31.09 -20.79 8.19
C TYR A 246 30.33 -22.13 8.32
N LYS A 247 30.92 -23.20 7.80
CA LYS A 247 30.29 -24.54 7.75
C LYS A 247 30.02 -25.22 9.11
N LYS A 248 30.69 -24.76 10.18
CA LYS A 248 30.59 -25.35 11.55
C LYS A 248 29.83 -24.47 12.54
N MET A 249 29.42 -23.27 12.13
CA MET A 249 28.72 -22.34 13.01
C MET A 249 27.27 -22.80 13.21
N SER A 250 26.69 -22.51 14.37
CA SER A 250 25.28 -22.80 14.61
C SER A 250 24.41 -21.95 13.66
N ILE A 251 23.27 -22.50 13.22
CA ILE A 251 22.36 -21.77 12.32
C ILE A 251 21.85 -20.47 12.97
N ALA A 252 21.63 -20.47 14.29
CA ALA A 252 21.14 -19.29 14.98
C ALA A 252 22.18 -18.15 14.97
N ASP A 253 23.44 -18.45 15.27
CA ASP A 253 24.51 -17.45 15.26
C ASP A 253 24.77 -16.95 13.84
N LEU A 254 24.70 -17.86 12.86
CA LEU A 254 24.85 -17.51 11.45
C LEU A 254 23.76 -16.54 10.99
N LEU A 255 22.50 -16.82 11.31
CA LEU A 255 21.37 -15.93 10.99
C LEU A 255 21.53 -14.57 11.67
N ASN A 256 21.94 -14.54 12.95
CA ASN A 256 22.22 -13.29 13.65
C ASN A 256 23.31 -12.47 12.96
N ILE A 257 24.45 -13.07 12.59
CA ILE A 257 25.52 -12.37 11.88
C ILE A 257 25.05 -11.86 10.52
N SER A 258 24.31 -12.68 9.77
CA SER A 258 23.77 -12.29 8.48
C SER A 258 22.85 -11.07 8.58
N VAL A 259 21.87 -11.08 9.50
CA VAL A 259 20.93 -9.97 9.67
C VAL A 259 21.63 -8.70 10.16
N ASN A 260 22.54 -8.80 11.15
CA ASN A 260 23.29 -7.63 11.62
C ASN A 260 24.14 -6.99 10.50
N SER A 261 24.77 -7.80 9.64
CA SER A 261 25.61 -7.29 8.55
C SER A 261 24.82 -6.58 7.43
N THR A 262 23.52 -6.84 7.31
CA THR A 262 22.64 -6.18 6.34
C THR A 262 21.80 -5.06 6.95
N LEU A 263 21.71 -5.00 8.29
CA LEU A 263 20.83 -4.09 9.02
C LEU A 263 21.00 -2.63 8.63
N SER A 264 22.24 -2.13 8.51
CA SER A 264 22.51 -0.74 8.14
C SER A 264 21.91 -0.39 6.77
N ARG A 265 22.09 -1.28 5.78
CA ARG A 265 21.50 -1.10 4.45
C ARG A 265 19.97 -1.13 4.51
N SER A 266 19.39 -2.10 5.21
CA SER A 266 17.93 -2.25 5.32
C SER A 266 17.30 -1.01 5.95
N VAL A 267 17.86 -0.54 7.08
CA VAL A 267 17.38 0.66 7.79
C VAL A 267 17.48 1.91 6.93
N ILE A 268 18.63 2.15 6.27
CA ILE A 268 18.79 3.32 5.39
C ILE A 268 17.79 3.26 4.24
N THR A 269 17.58 2.08 3.64
CA THR A 269 16.63 1.91 2.53
C THR A 269 15.20 2.23 2.99
N HIS A 270 14.75 1.66 4.11
CA HIS A 270 13.41 1.90 4.64
C HIS A 270 13.20 3.35 5.09
N VAL A 271 14.18 3.97 5.75
CA VAL A 271 14.11 5.38 6.16
C VAL A 271 14.04 6.30 4.93
N THR A 272 14.85 6.04 3.91
CA THR A 272 14.85 6.86 2.69
C THR A 272 13.52 6.73 1.95
N VAL A 273 12.98 5.52 1.82
CA VAL A 273 11.67 5.29 1.18
C VAL A 273 10.56 5.96 1.99
N THR A 274 10.59 5.86 3.33
CA THR A 274 9.58 6.46 4.22
C THR A 274 9.62 7.99 4.19
N LEU A 275 10.80 8.60 3.99
CA LEU A 275 10.93 10.06 3.85
C LEU A 275 10.51 10.56 2.46
N ALA A 276 10.53 9.68 1.45
CA ALA A 276 10.15 10.01 0.09
C ALA A 276 8.63 9.90 -0.16
N LEU A 277 7.95 9.03 0.61
CA LEU A 277 6.49 8.87 0.63
C LEU A 277 5.86 9.91 1.55
#